data_AF-A0A7J8YT97-F1
#
_entry.id   AF-A0A7J8YT97-F1
#
_cell.length_a   1.000
_cell.length_b   1.000
_cell.length_c   1.000
_cell.angle_alpha   90.00
_cell.angle_beta   90.00
_cell.angle_gamma   90.00
#
_symmetry.space_group_name_H-M   'P 1'
#
loop_
_entity.id
_entity.type
_entity.pdbx_description
1 polymer ?
#
loop_
_entity_poly.entity_id
_entity_poly.type
_entity_poly.pdbx_seq_one_letter_code
_entity_poly.pdbx_strand_id
1 'polypeptide(L)'
;MKKWVRNIMTRCIAITPSLIVSIIGGSQGAGRLIIIASIIVISWILGIGIIGINVYYLITSFVDWLIHNDVPKVGNVFIGIIVFPLMAIYIIAVIYLTFRKDIVVTYVEPQKDEAADTQVV
;
A
#
# COMPACT_ATOMS: atom_id res chain seq x y z
N MET A 1 13.33 14.33 0.18
CA MET A 1 12.46 14.77 -0.95
C MET A 1 11.57 15.92 -0.51
N LYS A 2 11.68 17.08 -1.17
CA LYS A 2 10.87 18.28 -0.86
C LYS A 2 9.37 17.94 -0.99
N LYS A 3 8.52 18.37 -0.04
CA LYS A 3 7.07 18.02 0.04
C LYS A 3 6.31 18.24 -1.28
N TRP A 4 6.72 19.26 -2.04
CA TRP A 4 6.17 19.58 -3.35
C TRP A 4 6.36 18.46 -4.39
N VAL A 5 7.52 17.79 -4.39
CA VAL A 5 7.84 16.69 -5.33
C VAL A 5 7.00 15.45 -5.03
N ARG A 6 6.77 15.14 -3.75
CA ARG A 6 5.88 14.03 -3.36
C ARG A 6 4.43 14.30 -3.74
N ASN A 7 3.96 15.54 -3.56
CA ASN A 7 2.61 15.95 -3.93
C ASN A 7 2.37 15.91 -5.45
N ILE A 8 3.37 16.26 -6.25
CA ILE A 8 3.30 16.08 -7.70
C ILE A 8 3.31 14.60 -8.07
N MET A 9 4.22 13.79 -7.48
CA MET A 9 4.29 12.35 -7.78
C MET A 9 3.01 11.59 -7.45
N THR A 10 2.37 11.87 -6.31
CA THR A 10 1.12 11.20 -5.93
C THR A 10 -0.03 11.61 -6.85
N ARG A 11 -0.09 12.87 -7.28
CA ARG A 11 -1.08 13.33 -8.26
C ARG A 11 -0.87 12.71 -9.64
N CYS A 12 0.37 12.57 -10.10
CA CYS A 12 0.67 11.90 -11.37
C CYS A 12 0.26 10.43 -11.35
N ILE A 13 0.62 9.69 -10.29
CA ILE A 13 0.28 8.26 -10.15
C ILE A 13 -1.25 8.05 -10.09
N ALA A 14 -1.99 8.96 -9.46
CA ALA A 14 -3.45 8.92 -9.41
C ALA A 14 -4.13 9.29 -10.75
N ILE A 15 -3.49 10.11 -11.57
CA ILE A 15 -4.03 10.59 -12.86
C ILE A 15 -3.66 9.64 -14.02
N THR A 16 -2.52 8.96 -13.97
CA THR A 16 -2.07 8.04 -15.03
C THR A 16 -3.10 6.97 -15.41
N PRO A 17 -3.71 6.20 -14.47
CA PRO A 17 -4.69 5.18 -14.84
C PRO A 17 -6.00 5.78 -15.39
N SER A 18 -6.40 6.97 -14.95
CA SER A 18 -7.59 7.65 -15.48
C SER A 18 -7.33 8.26 -16.86
N LEU A 19 -6.12 8.76 -17.14
CA LEU A 19 -5.77 9.24 -18.47
C LEU A 19 -5.70 8.09 -19.48
N ILE A 20 -5.08 6.97 -19.11
CA ILE A 20 -4.93 5.79 -19.99
C ILE A 20 -6.29 5.27 -20.45
N VAL A 21 -7.24 5.10 -19.53
CA VAL A 21 -8.55 4.57 -19.91
C VAL A 21 -9.39 5.63 -20.65
N SER A 22 -9.18 6.93 -20.41
CA SER A 22 -9.84 8.02 -21.15
C SER A 22 -9.41 8.10 -22.61
N ILE A 23 -8.18 7.69 -22.91
CA ILE A 23 -7.63 7.69 -24.28
C ILE A 23 -8.13 6.46 -25.06
N ILE A 24 -8.31 5.31 -24.40
CA ILE A 24 -8.66 4.03 -25.07
C ILE A 24 -10.17 3.88 -25.30
N GLY A 25 -11.03 4.44 -24.44
CA GLY A 25 -12.45 4.05 -24.39
C GLY A 25 -13.50 4.96 -25.06
N GLY A 26 -13.15 6.17 -25.51
CA GLY A 26 -14.14 7.13 -26.04
C GLY A 26 -15.27 7.47 -25.03
N SER A 27 -16.47 7.85 -25.51
CA SER A 27 -17.60 8.28 -24.66
C SER A 27 -18.22 7.15 -23.81
N GLN A 28 -18.18 5.88 -24.26
CA GLN A 28 -18.54 4.72 -23.42
C GLN A 28 -17.45 4.37 -22.39
N GLY A 29 -16.19 4.70 -22.66
CA GLY A 29 -15.07 4.55 -21.74
C GLY A 29 -15.18 5.41 -20.49
N ALA A 30 -15.77 6.61 -20.59
CA ALA A 30 -15.98 7.55 -19.49
C ALA A 30 -16.79 6.95 -18.33
N GLY A 31 -17.83 6.15 -18.62
CA GLY A 31 -18.61 5.46 -17.59
C GLY A 31 -17.79 4.38 -16.86
N ARG A 32 -17.02 3.58 -17.62
CA ARG A 32 -16.11 2.57 -17.05
C ARG A 32 -14.98 3.19 -16.22
N LEU A 33 -14.48 4.36 -16.62
CA LEU A 33 -13.48 5.14 -15.87
C LEU A 33 -13.96 5.53 -14.48
N ILE A 34 -15.18 6.02 -14.37
CA ILE A 34 -15.75 6.42 -13.08
C ILE A 34 -15.88 5.21 -12.15
N ILE A 35 -16.29 4.06 -12.69
CA ILE A 35 -16.39 2.81 -11.92
C ILE A 35 -15.00 2.35 -11.45
N ILE A 36 -14.01 2.30 -12.35
CA ILE A 36 -12.63 1.90 -12.01
C ILE A 36 -12.02 2.85 -10.98
N ALA A 37 -12.18 4.17 -11.16
CA ALA A 37 -11.71 5.17 -10.22
C ALA A 37 -12.36 4.99 -8.84
N SER A 38 -13.67 4.70 -8.80
CA SER A 38 -14.39 4.42 -7.56
C SER A 38 -13.87 3.15 -6.87
N ILE A 39 -13.62 2.07 -7.61
CA ILE A 39 -13.07 0.83 -7.06
C ILE A 39 -11.68 1.05 -6.48
N ILE A 40 -10.81 1.84 -7.14
CA ILE A 40 -9.47 2.17 -6.63
C ILE A 40 -9.57 2.96 -5.32
N VAL A 41 -10.42 3.99 -5.28
CA VAL A 41 -10.61 4.82 -4.07
C VAL A 41 -11.15 3.97 -2.92
N ILE A 42 -12.18 3.16 -3.17
CA ILE A 42 -12.77 2.27 -2.16
C ILE A 42 -11.74 1.24 -1.69
N SER A 43 -10.99 0.62 -2.60
CA SER A 43 -9.95 -0.35 -2.26
C SER A 43 -8.85 0.26 -1.37
N TRP A 44 -8.45 1.50 -1.64
CA TRP A 44 -7.50 2.23 -0.79
C TRP A 44 -8.04 2.51 0.61
N ILE A 45 -9.29 2.97 0.72
CA ILE A 45 -9.94 3.23 2.01
C ILE A 45 -10.10 1.92 2.80
N LEU A 46 -10.50 0.83 2.13
CA LEU A 46 -10.61 -0.49 2.75
C LEU A 46 -9.24 -1.01 3.21
N GLY A 47 -8.20 -0.87 2.39
CA GLY A 47 -6.84 -1.29 2.75
C GLY A 47 -6.31 -0.55 3.98
N ILE A 48 -6.43 0.78 4.01
CA ILE A 48 -6.05 1.60 5.18
C ILE A 48 -6.94 1.28 6.39
N GLY A 49 -8.24 1.06 6.18
CA GLY A 49 -9.20 0.73 7.24
C GLY A 49 -8.89 -0.60 7.93
N ILE A 50 -8.58 -1.65 7.15
CA ILE A 50 -8.23 -2.98 7.68
C ILE A 50 -6.94 -2.90 8.50
N ILE A 51 -5.92 -2.21 7.97
CA ILE A 51 -4.64 -2.00 8.67
C ILE A 51 -4.87 -1.24 9.99
N GLY A 52 -5.64 -0.16 9.96
CA GLY A 52 -5.97 0.65 11.14
C GLY A 52 -6.73 -0.12 12.21
N ILE A 53 -7.73 -0.91 11.80
CA ILE A 53 -8.49 -1.79 12.69
C ILE A 53 -7.56 -2.82 13.34
N ASN A 54 -6.66 -3.43 12.58
CA ASN A 54 -5.72 -4.41 13.11
C ASN A 54 -4.81 -3.81 14.19
N VAL A 55 -4.25 -2.62 13.92
CA VAL A 55 -3.43 -1.88 14.89
C VAL A 55 -4.24 -1.46 16.12
N TYR A 56 -5.48 -1.00 15.92
CA TYR A 56 -6.37 -0.59 17.01
C TYR A 56 -6.67 -1.76 17.96
N TYR A 57 -7.07 -2.92 17.42
CA TYR A 57 -7.32 -4.12 18.22
C TYR A 57 -6.05 -4.58 18.95
N LEU A 58 -4.91 -4.59 18.27
CA LEU A 58 -3.64 -4.99 18.87
C LEU A 58 -3.29 -4.12 20.09
N ILE A 59 -3.38 -2.79 19.97
CA ILE A 59 -3.05 -1.85 21.06
C ILE A 59 -4.09 -1.94 22.17
N THR A 60 -5.39 -1.86 21.84
CA THR A 60 -6.44 -1.79 22.85
C THR A 60 -6.57 -3.09 23.63
N SER A 61 -6.55 -4.25 22.96
CA SER A 61 -6.56 -5.54 23.65
C SER A 61 -5.31 -5.77 24.50
N PHE A 62 -4.15 -5.30 24.05
CA PHE A 62 -2.92 -5.39 24.85
C PHE A 62 -2.95 -4.49 26.08
N VAL A 63 -3.36 -3.23 25.93
CA VAL A 63 -3.47 -2.27 27.04
C VAL A 63 -4.55 -2.69 28.03
N ASP A 64 -5.69 -3.15 27.53
CA ASP A 64 -6.79 -3.66 28.35
C ASP A 64 -6.33 -4.85 29.19
N TRP A 65 -5.63 -5.80 28.57
CA TRP A 65 -5.01 -6.92 29.29
C TRP A 65 -3.95 -6.46 30.30
N LEU A 66 -3.12 -5.47 29.94
CA LEU A 66 -2.04 -4.98 30.82
C LEU A 66 -2.58 -4.32 32.10
N ILE A 67 -3.77 -3.71 32.05
CA ILE A 67 -4.37 -2.99 33.18
C ILE A 67 -5.21 -3.91 34.08
N HIS A 68 -5.82 -4.96 33.52
CA HIS A 68 -6.75 -5.83 34.25
C HIS A 68 -6.15 -7.15 34.74
N ASN A 69 -4.89 -7.45 34.44
CA ASN A 69 -4.26 -8.72 34.82
C ASN A 69 -3.78 -8.72 36.27
N ASP A 70 -3.91 -9.86 36.95
CA ASP A 70 -3.46 -10.14 38.32
C ASP A 70 -1.92 -10.21 38.50
N VAL A 71 -1.13 -10.04 37.42
CA VAL A 71 0.32 -10.01 37.51
C VAL A 71 0.82 -8.86 38.41
N PRO A 72 1.92 -9.08 39.16
CA PRO A 72 2.48 -8.06 40.04
C PRO A 72 2.84 -6.80 39.25
N LYS A 73 2.63 -5.62 39.85
CA LYS A 73 2.89 -4.30 39.22
C LYS A 73 4.25 -4.21 38.54
N VAL A 74 5.28 -4.79 39.16
CA VAL A 74 6.65 -4.84 38.62
C VAL A 74 6.71 -5.65 37.32
N GLY A 75 6.00 -6.79 37.25
CA GLY A 75 5.88 -7.60 36.04
C GLY A 75 5.20 -6.85 34.89
N ASN A 76 4.13 -6.10 35.19
CA ASN A 76 3.48 -5.23 34.20
C ASN A 76 4.43 -4.17 33.63
N VAL A 77 5.28 -3.55 34.47
CA VAL A 77 6.27 -2.58 34.00
C VAL A 77 7.29 -3.24 33.07
N PHE A 78 7.80 -4.43 33.41
CA PHE A 78 8.73 -5.16 32.55
C PHE A 78 8.12 -5.58 31.21
N ILE A 79 6.89 -6.09 31.23
CA ILE A 79 6.16 -6.48 30.02
C ILE A 79 5.91 -5.24 29.15
N GLY A 80 5.51 -4.12 29.75
CA GLY A 80 5.38 -2.84 29.06
C GLY A 80 6.68 -2.41 28.39
N ILE A 81 7.82 -2.42 29.11
CA ILE A 81 9.13 -2.01 28.56
C ILE A 81 9.53 -2.84 27.34
N ILE A 82 9.15 -4.13 27.28
CA ILE A 82 9.51 -5.02 26.17
C ILE A 82 8.51 -4.92 25.02
N VAL A 83 7.22 -5.00 25.32
CA VAL A 83 6.17 -5.12 24.30
C VAL A 83 5.86 -3.76 23.65
N PHE A 84 5.99 -2.66 24.38
CA PHE A 84 5.72 -1.32 23.86
C PHE A 84 6.66 -0.90 22.71
N PRO A 85 8.00 -1.07 22.79
CA PRO A 85 8.89 -0.81 21.65
C PRO A 85 8.67 -1.80 20.50
N LEU A 86 8.32 -3.05 20.80
CA LEU A 86 7.99 -4.05 19.78
C LEU A 86 6.72 -3.64 19.00
N MET A 87 5.73 -3.10 19.70
CA MET A 87 4.51 -2.55 19.13
C MET A 87 4.79 -1.28 18.30
N ALA A 88 5.68 -0.41 18.77
CA ALA A 88 6.13 0.74 18.00
C ALA A 88 6.83 0.32 16.69
N ILE A 89 7.71 -0.69 16.74
CA ILE A 89 8.36 -1.25 15.55
C ILE A 89 7.32 -1.83 14.58
N TYR A 90 6.32 -2.55 15.08
CA TYR A 90 5.22 -3.08 14.26
C TYR A 90 4.47 -1.96 13.52
N ILE A 91 4.06 -0.90 14.23
CA ILE A 91 3.36 0.25 13.62
C ILE A 91 4.25 0.93 12.58
N ILE A 92 5.54 1.11 12.89
CA ILE A 92 6.52 1.68 11.95
C ILE A 92 6.67 0.79 10.71
N ALA A 93 6.74 -0.53 10.88
CA ALA A 93 6.85 -1.49 9.77
C ALA A 93 5.60 -1.48 8.88
N VAL A 94 4.40 -1.41 9.47
CA VAL A 94 3.13 -1.31 8.75
C VAL A 94 3.05 0.00 7.94
N ILE A 95 3.43 1.13 8.54
CA ILE A 95 3.51 2.42 7.85
C ILE A 95 4.56 2.35 6.74
N TYR A 96 5.73 1.79 7.03
CA TYR A 96 6.81 1.63 6.05
C TYR A 96 6.34 0.81 4.85
N LEU A 97 5.69 -0.33 5.06
CA LEU A 97 5.15 -1.18 4.00
C LEU A 97 4.06 -0.47 3.19
N THR A 98 3.21 0.32 3.82
CA THR A 98 2.17 1.09 3.13
C THR A 98 2.76 2.14 2.17
N PHE A 99 3.90 2.73 2.52
CA PHE A 99 4.62 3.67 1.66
C PHE A 99 5.76 3.03 0.85
N ARG A 100 6.00 1.74 1.04
CA ARG A 100 7.04 1.01 0.33
C ARG A 100 6.64 0.95 -1.13
N LYS A 101 7.51 1.45 -1.99
CA LYS A 101 7.35 1.30 -3.42
C LYS A 101 7.82 -0.10 -3.78
N ASP A 102 6.89 -0.98 -4.11
CA ASP A 102 7.23 -2.24 -4.77
C ASP A 102 7.71 -1.92 -6.19
N ILE A 103 9.03 -2.04 -6.39
CA ILE A 103 9.69 -1.80 -7.67
C ILE A 103 10.00 -3.16 -8.27
N VAL A 104 9.00 -3.81 -8.86
CA VAL A 104 9.24 -5.01 -9.68
C VAL A 104 9.48 -4.52 -11.11
N VAL A 105 10.68 -4.78 -11.62
CA VAL A 105 11.05 -4.50 -13.01
C VAL A 105 10.32 -5.51 -13.89
N THR A 106 9.17 -5.12 -14.45
CA THR A 106 8.35 -6.00 -15.31
C THR A 106 8.61 -5.79 -16.80
N TYR A 107 9.83 -5.47 -17.21
CA TYR A 107 10.19 -5.49 -18.63
C TYR A 107 11.64 -5.91 -18.81
N VAL A 108 11.82 -7.18 -19.15
CA VAL A 108 12.98 -7.61 -19.94
C VAL A 108 12.46 -7.57 -21.38
N GLU A 109 13.01 -6.67 -22.19
CA GLU A 109 12.72 -6.60 -23.63
C GLU A 109 12.90 -8.00 -24.25
N PRO A 110 11.99 -8.47 -25.12
CA PRO A 110 12.23 -9.72 -25.82
C PRO A 110 13.42 -9.50 -26.75
N GLN A 111 14.43 -10.37 -26.68
CA GLN A 111 15.51 -10.40 -27.66
C GLN A 111 14.87 -10.57 -29.04
N LYS A 112 14.99 -9.53 -29.86
CA LYS A 112 14.55 -9.49 -31.25
C LYS A 112 15.49 -10.39 -32.05
N ASP A 113 15.17 -11.69 -32.15
CA ASP A 113 15.79 -12.57 -33.14
C ASP A 113 15.20 -12.25 -34.53
N GLU A 114 15.48 -11.04 -35.01
CA GLU A 114 15.36 -10.63 -36.42
C GLU A 114 16.60 -11.15 -37.17
N ALA A 115 16.79 -12.47 -37.25
CA ALA A 115 17.87 -13.05 -38.04
C ALA A 115 17.62 -14.50 -38.48
N ALA A 116 16.40 -14.89 -38.83
CA ALA A 116 16.19 -16.02 -39.73
C ALA A 116 14.77 -16.00 -40.26
N ASP A 117 14.65 -16.12 -41.58
CA ASP A 117 13.43 -16.48 -42.27
C ASP A 117 12.44 -15.35 -42.58
N THR A 118 12.95 -14.36 -43.32
CA THR A 118 12.25 -14.03 -44.57
C THR A 118 13.31 -13.84 -45.64
N GLN A 119 12.99 -14.35 -46.84
CA GLN A 119 13.58 -14.06 -48.15
C GLN A 119 14.37 -15.23 -48.78
N VAL A 120 13.59 -16.08 -49.48
CA VAL A 120 13.74 -16.47 -50.90
C VAL A 120 15.04 -17.16 -51.38
N VAL A 121 14.95 -18.49 -51.61
CA VAL A 121 15.16 -19.16 -52.92
C VAL A 121 14.21 -20.35 -53.02
#